data_AF-A0A2D6W6J5-F1
#
_entry.id   AF-A0A2D6W6J5-F1
#
_cell.length_a   1.000
_cell.length_b   1.000
_cell.length_c   1.000
_cell.angle_alpha   90.00
_cell.angle_beta   90.00
_cell.angle_gamma   90.00
#
_symmetry.space_group_name_H-M   'P 1'
#
loop_
_entity.id
_entity.type
_entity.pdbx_description
1 polymer ?
#
loop_
_entity_poly.entity_id
_entity_poly.type
_entity_poly.pdbx_seq_one_letter_code
_entity_poly.pdbx_strand_id
1 'polypeptide(L)'
;MITLSDLATVAFTFVFSAFFENALHKASHYPASGRLYRWHKIHHRDYPVKRLESDTYIDSSNLLDNGYARYILGTQVCLGLIVPTRIFLIFWIQSTTYALFLEHMHQQFHLKQSPWLRYKWFRRLKKDHLRHHVKLRTNYSFFMPIVDQLQNTYETVGPTD
;
A
#
# COMPACT_ATOMS: atom_id res chain seq x y z
N MET A 1 18.13 22.89 -13.58
CA MET A 1 18.41 23.25 -12.18
C MET A 1 17.30 22.64 -11.30
N ILE A 2 17.65 22.02 -10.18
CA ILE A 2 16.68 21.56 -9.15
C ILE A 2 16.39 22.74 -8.24
N THR A 3 15.13 23.00 -7.92
CA THR A 3 14.70 24.10 -7.06
C THR A 3 14.26 23.59 -5.68
N LEU A 4 14.11 24.49 -4.71
CA LEU A 4 13.51 24.16 -3.41
C LEU A 4 12.08 23.60 -3.56
N SER A 5 11.29 24.13 -4.51
CA SER A 5 9.95 23.63 -4.79
C SER A 5 9.96 22.19 -5.29
N ASP A 6 10.99 21.78 -6.05
CA ASP A 6 11.14 20.39 -6.49
C ASP A 6 11.37 19.46 -5.29
N LEU A 7 12.28 19.83 -4.39
CA LEU A 7 12.58 19.05 -3.18
C LEU A 7 11.37 18.97 -2.24
N ALA A 8 10.67 20.09 -2.05
CA ALA A 8 9.44 20.14 -1.27
C ALA A 8 8.35 19.24 -1.88
N THR A 9 8.22 19.24 -3.22
CA THR A 9 7.29 18.37 -3.93
C THR A 9 7.65 16.89 -3.72
N VAL A 10 8.93 16.53 -3.78
CA VAL A 10 9.37 15.15 -3.56
C VAL A 10 9.05 14.68 -2.13
N ALA A 11 9.40 15.50 -1.13
CA ALA A 11 9.14 15.18 0.27
C ALA A 11 7.64 15.06 0.55
N PHE A 12 6.85 16.05 0.08
CA PHE A 12 5.40 16.03 0.20
C PHE A 12 4.79 14.81 -0.48
N THR A 13 5.19 14.49 -1.71
CA THR A 13 4.64 13.35 -2.47
C THR A 13 4.90 12.03 -1.76
N PHE A 14 6.08 11.86 -1.15
CA PHE A 14 6.39 10.66 -0.38
C PHE A 14 5.48 10.50 0.84
N VAL A 15 5.38 11.57 1.66
CA VAL A 15 4.52 11.57 2.86
C VAL A 15 3.06 11.38 2.46
N PHE A 16 2.59 12.13 1.46
CA PHE A 16 1.25 12.00 0.92
C PHE A 16 0.96 10.56 0.49
N SER A 17 1.86 9.93 -0.28
CA SER A 17 1.63 8.57 -0.78
C SER A 17 1.54 7.54 0.34
N ALA A 18 2.39 7.64 1.37
CA ALA A 18 2.34 6.75 2.53
C ALA A 18 1.05 6.89 3.34
N PHE A 19 0.58 8.13 3.57
CA PHE A 19 -0.69 8.35 4.27
C PHE A 19 -1.90 8.00 3.40
N PHE A 20 -1.84 8.28 2.10
CA PHE A 20 -2.91 7.99 1.15
C PHE A 20 -3.13 6.49 1.00
N GLU A 21 -2.05 5.71 0.85
CA GLU A 21 -2.11 4.25 0.86
C GLU A 21 -2.74 3.71 2.14
N ASN A 22 -2.23 4.11 3.31
CA ASN A 22 -2.78 3.69 4.59
C ASN A 22 -4.28 4.01 4.70
N ALA A 23 -4.68 5.23 4.35
CA ALA A 23 -6.07 5.67 4.41
C ALA A 23 -6.96 4.86 3.45
N LEU A 24 -6.47 4.57 2.24
CA LEU A 24 -7.23 3.79 1.26
C LEU A 24 -7.36 2.32 1.68
N HIS A 25 -6.28 1.73 2.20
CA HIS A 25 -6.33 0.37 2.75
C HIS A 25 -7.27 0.31 3.95
N LYS A 26 -7.22 1.28 4.86
CA LYS A 26 -8.19 1.37 5.96
C LYS A 26 -9.62 1.49 5.43
N ALA A 27 -9.88 2.36 4.46
CA ALA A 27 -11.20 2.53 3.83
C ALA A 27 -11.70 1.25 3.14
N SER A 28 -10.80 0.42 2.61
CA SER A 28 -11.15 -0.84 1.96
C SER A 28 -11.65 -1.91 2.93
N HIS A 29 -11.57 -1.71 4.25
CA HIS A 29 -12.19 -2.57 5.25
C HIS A 29 -13.63 -2.17 5.62
N TYR A 30 -14.13 -1.04 5.13
CA TYR A 30 -15.47 -0.56 5.45
C TYR A 30 -16.44 -0.82 4.28
N PRO A 31 -17.56 -1.55 4.49
CA PRO A 31 -18.53 -1.84 3.43
C PRO A 31 -19.06 -0.61 2.69
N ALA A 32 -19.13 0.54 3.37
CA ALA A 32 -19.53 1.82 2.79
C ALA A 32 -18.62 2.29 1.63
N SER A 33 -17.38 1.79 1.51
CA SER A 33 -16.50 2.10 0.38
C SER A 33 -16.81 1.29 -0.89
N GLY A 34 -17.82 0.41 -0.85
CA GLY A 34 -18.42 -0.21 -2.02
C GLY A 34 -17.47 -1.10 -2.81
N ARG A 35 -17.09 -0.66 -4.02
CA ARG A 35 -16.18 -1.42 -4.91
C ARG A 35 -14.81 -1.65 -4.27
N LEU A 36 -14.29 -0.66 -3.55
CA LEU A 36 -13.00 -0.77 -2.86
C LEU A 36 -13.04 -1.87 -1.79
N TYR A 37 -14.11 -1.93 -1.00
CA TYR A 37 -14.34 -3.00 -0.03
C TYR A 37 -14.41 -4.38 -0.68
N ARG A 38 -15.15 -4.51 -1.80
CA ARG A 38 -15.28 -5.80 -2.49
C ARG A 38 -13.95 -6.28 -3.06
N TRP A 39 -13.18 -5.38 -3.67
CA TRP A 39 -11.84 -5.68 -4.19
C TRP A 39 -10.93 -6.20 -3.08
N HIS A 40 -10.85 -5.48 -1.96
CA HIS A 40 -9.98 -5.88 -0.85
C HIS A 40 -10.44 -7.14 -0.12
N LYS A 41 -11.76 -7.37 -0.04
CA LYS A 41 -12.31 -8.61 0.52
C LYS A 41 -11.95 -9.83 -0.32
N ILE A 42 -11.85 -9.70 -1.65
CA ILE A 42 -11.36 -10.79 -2.51
C ILE A 42 -9.92 -11.14 -2.14
N HIS A 43 -9.06 -10.14 -1.94
CA HIS A 43 -7.69 -10.35 -1.50
C HIS A 43 -7.60 -11.13 -0.17
N HIS A 44 -8.37 -10.75 0.86
CA HIS A 44 -8.44 -11.51 2.12
C HIS A 44 -9.04 -12.92 1.98
N ARG A 45 -9.86 -13.15 0.94
CA ARG A 45 -10.38 -14.48 0.62
C ARG A 45 -9.34 -15.35 -0.07
N ASP A 46 -8.52 -14.76 -0.93
CA ASP A 46 -7.44 -15.46 -1.62
C ASP A 46 -6.35 -15.89 -0.62
N TYR A 47 -6.11 -15.04 0.39
CA TYR A 47 -5.18 -15.25 1.50
C TYR A 47 -5.88 -15.29 2.87
N PRO A 48 -6.67 -16.34 3.15
CA PRO A 48 -7.35 -16.46 4.44
C PRO A 48 -6.34 -16.74 5.56
N VAL A 49 -6.73 -16.53 6.83
CA VAL A 49 -5.87 -16.74 8.01
C VAL A 49 -5.16 -18.11 8.04
N LYS A 50 -5.78 -19.17 7.50
CA LYS A 50 -5.19 -20.52 7.43
C LYS A 50 -4.18 -20.72 6.29
N ARG A 51 -4.10 -19.77 5.36
CA ARG A 51 -3.24 -19.78 4.17
C ARG A 51 -2.89 -18.35 3.79
N LEU A 52 -2.04 -17.75 4.60
CA LEU A 52 -1.56 -16.38 4.40
C LEU A 52 -0.53 -16.28 3.27
N GLU A 53 0.07 -17.40 2.86
CA GLU A 53 1.13 -17.44 1.85
C GLU A 53 0.95 -18.61 0.89
N SER A 54 1.50 -18.46 -0.30
CA SER A 54 1.50 -19.47 -1.37
C SER A 54 2.83 -19.49 -2.13
N ASP A 55 3.06 -20.53 -2.91
CA ASP A 55 4.28 -20.67 -3.73
C ASP A 55 4.24 -19.74 -4.96
N THR A 56 3.04 -19.43 -5.46
CA THR A 56 2.77 -18.44 -6.50
C THR A 56 1.80 -17.38 -5.99
N TYR A 57 1.86 -16.17 -6.54
CA TYR A 57 0.91 -15.11 -6.16
C TYR A 57 -0.49 -15.44 -6.71
N ILE A 58 -1.51 -15.24 -5.88
CA ILE A 58 -2.91 -15.52 -6.16
C ILE A 58 -3.64 -14.17 -6.15
N ASP A 59 -4.25 -13.84 -7.28
CA ASP A 59 -5.11 -12.66 -7.40
C ASP A 59 -6.34 -13.03 -8.21
N SER A 60 -7.47 -13.21 -7.51
CA SER A 60 -8.76 -13.46 -8.14
C SER A 60 -9.47 -12.17 -8.55
N SER A 61 -8.85 -10.99 -8.35
CA SER A 61 -9.42 -9.72 -8.75
C SER A 61 -9.09 -9.39 -10.21
N ASN A 62 -9.96 -8.61 -10.86
CA ASN A 62 -9.67 -8.10 -12.20
C ASN A 62 -8.71 -6.91 -12.07
N LEU A 63 -7.70 -6.81 -12.95
CA LEU A 63 -6.79 -5.66 -13.00
C LEU A 63 -7.54 -4.33 -13.07
N LEU A 64 -8.64 -4.28 -13.83
CA LEU A 64 -9.48 -3.09 -13.92
C LEU A 64 -10.05 -2.71 -12.56
N ASP A 65 -10.30 -3.65 -11.66
CA ASP A 65 -10.86 -3.47 -10.33
C ASP A 65 -9.85 -3.11 -9.24
N ASN A 66 -8.55 -2.99 -9.57
CA ASN A 66 -7.54 -2.54 -8.62
C ASN A 66 -7.92 -1.14 -8.08
N GLY A 67 -8.44 -1.13 -6.85
CA GLY A 67 -8.96 0.06 -6.21
C GLY A 67 -7.87 1.11 -6.06
N TYR A 68 -6.70 0.70 -5.57
CA TYR A 68 -5.57 1.59 -5.36
C TYR A 68 -5.13 2.30 -6.65
N ALA A 69 -4.97 1.55 -7.75
CA ALA A 69 -4.62 2.10 -9.06
C ALA A 69 -5.66 3.14 -9.55
N ARG A 70 -6.96 2.88 -9.37
CA ARG A 70 -8.02 3.84 -9.75
C ARG A 70 -7.94 5.13 -8.94
N TYR A 71 -7.76 5.03 -7.62
CA TYR A 71 -7.73 6.20 -6.75
C TYR A 71 -6.46 7.03 -6.93
N ILE A 72 -5.29 6.41 -7.15
CA ILE A 72 -4.07 7.18 -7.43
C ILE A 72 -4.15 7.85 -8.82
N LEU A 73 -4.68 7.16 -9.84
CA LEU A 73 -4.89 7.76 -11.15
C LEU A 73 -5.85 8.95 -11.09
N GLY A 74 -6.96 8.82 -10.33
CA GLY A 74 -7.88 9.92 -10.09
C GLY A 74 -7.20 11.14 -9.44
N THR A 75 -6.38 10.91 -8.41
CA THR A 75 -5.59 11.96 -7.77
C THR A 75 -4.63 12.64 -8.75
N GLN A 76 -3.96 11.86 -9.60
CA GLN A 76 -3.05 12.39 -10.62
C GLN A 76 -3.79 13.24 -11.66
N VAL A 77 -4.94 12.78 -12.17
CA VAL A 77 -5.76 13.55 -13.10
C VAL A 77 -6.19 14.88 -12.47
N CYS A 78 -6.71 14.85 -11.24
CA CYS A 78 -7.12 16.07 -10.54
C CYS A 78 -5.95 17.05 -10.36
N LEU A 79 -4.77 16.57 -9.94
CA LEU A 79 -3.61 17.44 -9.75
C LEU A 79 -3.07 17.99 -11.07
N GLY A 80 -3.07 17.21 -12.14
CA GLY A 80 -2.62 17.65 -13.46
C GLY A 80 -3.42 18.82 -14.05
N LEU A 81 -4.63 19.06 -13.54
CA LEU A 81 -5.48 20.20 -13.90
C LEU A 81 -5.19 21.47 -13.08
N ILE A 82 -4.51 21.36 -11.94
CA ILE A 82 -4.42 22.43 -10.93
C ILE A 82 -2.98 22.94 -10.77
N VAL A 83 -1.99 22.04 -10.84
CA VAL A 83 -0.60 22.37 -10.51
C VAL A 83 0.27 22.61 -11.75
N PRO A 84 1.35 23.40 -11.65
CA PRO A 84 2.28 23.60 -12.76
C PRO A 84 2.87 22.29 -13.28
N THR A 85 3.09 22.19 -14.60
CA THR A 85 3.56 20.97 -15.28
C THR A 85 4.77 20.33 -14.62
N ARG A 86 5.74 21.12 -14.17
CA ARG A 86 6.94 20.60 -13.50
C ARG A 86 6.61 19.89 -12.19
N ILE A 87 5.78 20.49 -11.34
CA ILE A 87 5.34 19.91 -10.06
C ILE A 87 4.50 18.65 -10.33
N PHE A 88 3.60 18.73 -11.30
CA PHE A 88 2.77 17.59 -11.72
C PHE A 88 3.64 16.41 -12.16
N LEU A 89 4.65 16.62 -13.00
CA LEU A 89 5.53 15.55 -13.47
C LEU A 89 6.31 14.89 -12.33
N ILE A 90 6.83 15.67 -11.38
CA ILE A 90 7.50 15.12 -10.18
C ILE A 90 6.53 14.24 -9.38
N PHE A 91 5.34 14.78 -9.07
CA PHE A 91 4.30 14.05 -8.34
C PHE A 91 3.89 12.78 -9.08
N TRP A 92 3.63 12.86 -10.38
CA TRP A 92 3.16 11.76 -11.21
C TRP A 92 4.19 10.63 -11.27
N ILE A 93 5.45 10.94 -11.56
CA ILE A 93 6.53 9.95 -11.62
C ILE A 93 6.67 9.27 -10.25
N GLN A 94 6.82 10.06 -9.18
CA GLN A 94 7.09 9.51 -7.86
C GLN A 94 5.92 8.70 -7.29
N SER A 95 4.69 9.20 -7.40
CA SER A 95 3.50 8.48 -6.93
C SER A 95 3.24 7.20 -7.73
N THR A 96 3.50 7.21 -9.04
CA THR A 96 3.40 6.01 -9.88
C THR A 96 4.47 4.99 -9.50
N THR A 97 5.73 5.41 -9.34
CA THR A 97 6.81 4.51 -8.87
C THR A 97 6.50 3.93 -7.50
N TYR A 98 6.00 4.75 -6.57
CA TYR A 98 5.59 4.30 -5.24
C TYR A 98 4.46 3.27 -5.33
N ALA A 99 3.44 3.53 -6.15
CA ALA A 99 2.33 2.61 -6.36
C ALA A 99 2.77 1.24 -6.91
N LEU A 100 3.61 1.23 -7.94
CA LEU A 100 4.15 0.00 -8.52
C LEU A 100 5.03 -0.75 -7.53
N PHE A 101 5.82 -0.03 -6.74
CA PHE A 101 6.64 -0.61 -5.69
C PHE A 101 5.79 -1.26 -4.61
N LEU A 102 4.71 -0.61 -4.16
CA LEU A 102 3.81 -1.17 -3.15
C LEU A 102 3.05 -2.39 -3.64
N GLU A 103 2.53 -2.36 -4.87
CA GLU A 103 1.90 -3.51 -5.50
C GLU A 103 2.88 -4.70 -5.54
N HIS A 104 4.13 -4.47 -5.96
CA HIS A 104 5.17 -5.51 -5.92
C HIS A 104 5.44 -6.01 -4.50
N MET A 105 5.62 -5.11 -3.51
CA MET A 105 5.85 -5.52 -2.12
C MET A 105 4.68 -6.34 -1.56
N HIS A 106 3.45 -5.92 -1.84
CA HIS A 106 2.22 -6.60 -1.42
C HIS A 106 2.16 -8.02 -1.97
N GLN A 107 2.46 -8.21 -3.26
CA GLN A 107 2.58 -9.54 -3.87
C GLN A 107 3.66 -10.38 -3.17
N GLN A 108 4.84 -9.79 -2.95
CA GLN A 108 5.97 -10.47 -2.32
C GLN A 108 5.71 -10.86 -0.86
N PHE A 109 4.86 -10.14 -0.13
CA PHE A 109 4.47 -10.50 1.23
C PHE A 109 3.73 -11.82 1.31
N HIS A 110 3.01 -12.21 0.24
CA HIS A 110 2.24 -13.45 0.17
C HIS A 110 2.99 -14.63 -0.45
N LEU A 111 4.23 -14.43 -0.90
CA LEU A 111 5.07 -15.51 -1.43
C LEU A 111 5.88 -16.16 -0.31
N LYS A 112 5.80 -17.50 -0.19
CA LYS A 112 6.65 -18.27 0.74
C LYS A 112 8.14 -18.06 0.47
N GLN A 113 8.52 -18.01 -0.80
CA GLN A 113 9.91 -17.91 -1.26
C GLN A 113 10.17 -16.58 -1.97
N SER A 114 9.90 -15.46 -1.29
CA SER A 114 10.25 -14.14 -1.84
C SER A 114 11.77 -13.90 -1.80
N PRO A 115 12.41 -13.44 -2.90
CA PRO A 115 13.82 -13.06 -2.90
C PRO A 115 14.15 -11.93 -1.91
N TRP A 116 13.13 -11.17 -1.48
CA TRP A 116 13.28 -10.09 -0.51
C TRP A 116 13.42 -10.59 0.94
N LEU A 117 13.17 -11.88 1.21
CA LEU A 117 13.31 -12.46 2.54
C LEU A 117 14.73 -12.35 3.11
N ARG A 118 15.75 -12.10 2.29
CA ARG A 118 17.12 -11.80 2.76
C ARG A 118 17.21 -10.51 3.57
N TYR A 119 16.31 -9.55 3.36
CA TYR A 119 16.35 -8.24 4.02
C TYR A 119 15.51 -8.20 5.30
N LYS A 120 16.12 -7.76 6.41
CA LYS A 120 15.45 -7.66 7.73
C LYS A 120 14.24 -6.73 7.71
N TRP A 121 14.33 -5.59 7.03
CA TRP A 121 13.23 -4.63 6.91
C TRP A 121 12.03 -5.25 6.19
N PHE A 122 12.27 -6.01 5.11
CA PHE A 122 11.21 -6.68 4.35
C PHE A 122 10.53 -7.76 5.20
N ARG A 123 11.31 -8.59 5.91
CA ARG A 123 10.73 -9.60 6.82
C ARG A 123 9.83 -8.97 7.89
N ARG A 124 10.19 -7.78 8.40
CA ARG A 124 9.35 -7.04 9.36
C ARG A 124 8.04 -6.58 8.70
N LEU A 125 8.11 -5.89 7.56
CA LEU A 125 6.91 -5.42 6.87
C LEU A 125 5.99 -6.56 6.45
N LYS A 126 6.57 -7.67 5.95
CA LYS A 126 5.84 -8.90 5.67
C LYS A 126 5.12 -9.39 6.92
N LYS A 127 5.80 -9.51 8.06
CA LYS A 127 5.20 -9.95 9.33
C LYS A 127 4.03 -9.04 9.74
N ASP A 128 4.22 -7.72 9.64
CA ASP A 128 3.20 -6.72 9.97
C ASP A 128 1.95 -6.88 9.05
N HIS A 129 2.14 -7.08 7.75
CA HIS A 129 1.07 -7.32 6.77
C HIS A 129 0.38 -8.68 6.95
N LEU A 130 1.13 -9.75 7.24
CA LEU A 130 0.52 -11.05 7.54
C LEU A 130 -0.31 -10.97 8.83
N ARG A 131 0.14 -10.20 9.84
CA ARG A 131 -0.65 -9.92 11.04
C ARG A 131 -1.92 -9.13 10.72
N HIS A 132 -1.89 -8.20 9.78
CA HIS A 132 -3.08 -7.50 9.30
C HIS A 132 -4.17 -8.47 8.81
N HIS A 133 -3.81 -9.52 8.07
CA HIS A 133 -4.76 -10.56 7.66
C HIS A 133 -5.40 -11.33 8.82
N VAL A 134 -4.70 -11.45 9.94
CA VAL A 134 -5.23 -12.06 11.19
C VAL A 134 -6.09 -11.05 11.96
N LYS A 135 -5.66 -9.79 12.01
CA LYS A 135 -6.31 -8.68 12.71
C LYS A 135 -6.56 -7.52 11.76
N LEU A 136 -7.69 -7.61 11.06
CA LEU A 136 -8.09 -6.74 9.95
C LEU A 136 -8.17 -5.23 10.27
N ARG A 137 -8.06 -4.85 11.55
CA ARG A 137 -8.10 -3.46 12.00
C ARG A 137 -6.76 -2.86 12.42
N THR A 138 -5.66 -3.52 12.06
CA THR A 138 -4.30 -3.14 12.46
C THR A 138 -3.32 -3.25 11.30
N ASN A 139 -2.19 -2.54 11.36
CA ASN A 139 -1.08 -2.62 10.40
C ASN A 139 -1.52 -2.42 8.94
N TYR A 140 -2.17 -1.29 8.64
CA TYR A 140 -2.65 -1.01 7.28
C TYR A 140 -1.51 -0.59 6.35
N SER A 141 -0.41 -0.04 6.86
CA SER A 141 0.68 0.45 6.01
C SER A 141 1.57 -0.67 5.49
N PHE A 142 1.75 -0.71 4.17
CA PHE A 142 2.66 -1.65 3.51
C PHE A 142 4.13 -1.32 3.72
N PHE A 143 4.51 -0.03 3.71
CA PHE A 143 5.93 0.37 3.72
C PHE A 143 6.34 1.27 4.89
N MET A 144 5.43 2.12 5.39
CA MET A 144 5.73 3.08 6.46
C MET A 144 4.91 2.80 7.73
N PRO A 145 5.27 1.81 8.56
CA PRO A 145 4.55 1.49 9.80
C PRO A 145 4.36 2.66 10.77
N ILE A 146 5.19 3.71 10.65
CA ILE A 146 5.02 4.95 11.43
C ILE A 146 3.64 5.58 11.22
N VAL A 147 3.02 5.42 10.05
CA VAL A 147 1.67 5.95 9.80
C VAL A 147 0.64 5.23 10.69
N ASP A 148 0.73 3.91 10.80
CA ASP A 148 -0.11 3.15 11.74
C ASP A 148 0.18 3.51 13.20
N GLN A 149 1.44 3.77 13.55
CA GLN A 149 1.80 4.19 14.91
C GLN A 149 1.17 5.53 15.27
N LEU A 150 1.25 6.51 14.36
CA LEU A 150 0.62 7.83 14.53
C LEU A 150 -0.91 7.74 14.63
N GLN A 151 -1.52 6.75 13.98
CA GLN A 151 -2.97 6.52 14.00
C GLN A 151 -3.45 5.56 15.10
N ASN A 152 -2.55 5.05 15.94
CA ASN A 152 -2.83 3.99 16.93
C ASN A 152 -3.47 2.73 16.31
N THR A 153 -3.06 2.38 15.08
CA THR A 153 -3.45 1.15 14.38
C THR A 153 -2.28 0.18 14.23
N TYR A 154 -1.11 0.49 14.79
CA TYR A 154 0.04 -0.41 14.78
C TYR A 154 -0.09 -1.49 15.85
N GLU A 155 0.06 -2.75 15.47
CA GLU A 155 0.13 -3.88 16.37
C GLU A 155 1.45 -4.64 16.21
N THR A 156 2.20 -4.73 17.30
CA THR A 156 3.45 -5.48 17.35
C THR A 156 3.18 -6.97 17.17
N VAL A 157 3.91 -7.58 16.23
CA VAL A 157 3.92 -9.03 16.14
C VAL A 157 4.96 -9.55 17.13
N GLY A 158 4.51 -10.07 18.28
CA GLY A 158 5.36 -10.54 19.37
C GLY A 158 6.41 -11.59 18.96
N PRO A 159 7.39 -11.89 19.83
CA PRO A 159 8.45 -12.87 19.55
C PRO A 159 7.98 -14.33 19.51
N THR A 160 6.72 -14.61 19.82
CA THR A 160 6.13 -15.96 19.84
C THR A 160 5.08 -16.07 18.73
N ASP A 161 5.56 -16.30 17.50
CA ASP A 161 4.88 -17.10 16.49
C ASP A 161 5.97 -18.01 15.89
#